data_AF-V8PI78-F1
#
_entry.id   AF-V8PI78-F1
#
_cell.length_a   1.000
_cell.length_b   1.000
_cell.length_c   1.000
_cell.angle_alpha   90.00
_cell.angle_beta   90.00
_cell.angle_gamma   90.00
#
_symmetry.space_group_name_H-M   'P 1'
#
loop_
_entity.id
_entity.type
_entity.pdbx_description
1 polymer ?
#
loop_
_entity_poly.entity_id
_entity_poly.type
_entity_poly.pdbx_seq_one_letter_code
_entity_poly.pdbx_strand_id
1 'polypeptide(L)'
;MNPFRDRICKVFSTDGYFTFEDILGMASVFSYLACPTLKIEYAFRIYDFNNDGFIDEEDLQNVIRRLINKNNLSEEEIVSLANHILEEADLDNDRMLSLAEFEHAMIKSPDFL
;
A
#
# COMPACT_ATOMS: atom_id res chain seq x y z
N MET A 1 10.65 -13.55 3.47
CA MET A 1 10.74 -12.27 4.22
C MET A 1 9.65 -11.37 3.66
N ASN A 2 8.86 -10.69 4.51
CA ASN A 2 7.85 -9.76 4.01
C ASN A 2 8.55 -8.60 3.28
N PRO A 3 8.27 -8.36 1.99
CA PRO A 3 8.95 -7.34 1.18
C PRO A 3 8.64 -5.90 1.60
N PHE A 4 7.65 -5.71 2.48
CA PHE A 4 7.27 -4.42 3.05
C PHE A 4 7.66 -4.26 4.51
N ARG A 5 8.52 -5.14 5.06
CA ARG A 5 8.88 -5.12 6.48
C ARG A 5 9.40 -3.74 6.94
N ASP A 6 10.25 -3.10 6.14
CA ASP A 6 10.80 -1.77 6.42
C ASP A 6 9.70 -0.70 6.47
N ARG A 7 8.72 -0.79 5.57
CA ARG A 7 7.56 0.12 5.52
C ARG A 7 6.63 -0.10 6.70
N ILE A 8 6.29 -1.35 7.01
CA ILE A 8 5.49 -1.71 8.19
C ILE A 8 6.18 -1.17 9.45
N CYS A 9 7.49 -1.40 9.61
CA CYS A 9 8.22 -0.82 10.73
C CYS A 9 8.13 0.70 10.78
N LYS A 10 8.25 1.38 9.64
CA LYS A 10 8.21 2.85 9.59
C LYS A 10 6.81 3.44 9.85
N VAL A 11 5.75 2.73 9.47
CA VAL A 11 4.36 3.16 9.69
C VAL A 11 3.95 2.96 11.15
N PHE A 12 4.40 1.88 11.78
CA PHE A 12 4.05 1.56 13.17
C PHE A 12 5.03 2.13 14.21
N SER A 13 6.29 2.41 13.86
CA SER A 13 7.29 2.95 14.80
C SER A 13 7.45 4.46 14.64
N THR A 14 7.46 5.18 15.76
CA THR A 14 7.60 6.65 15.78
C THR A 14 9.08 7.09 15.81
N ASP A 15 9.98 6.27 16.37
CA ASP A 15 11.38 6.64 16.67
C ASP A 15 12.41 5.56 16.31
N GLY A 16 12.00 4.52 15.57
CA GLY A 16 12.84 3.37 15.24
C GLY A 16 12.82 2.26 16.30
N TYR A 17 12.14 2.48 17.42
CA TYR A 17 11.82 1.44 18.40
C TYR A 17 10.32 1.11 18.33
N PHE A 18 9.99 -0.15 18.61
CA PHE A 18 8.60 -0.54 18.78
C PHE A 18 8.24 -0.42 20.24
N THR A 19 7.34 0.51 20.56
CA THR A 19 6.70 0.54 21.87
C THR A 19 5.65 -0.56 21.95
N PHE A 20 5.19 -0.86 23.18
CA PHE A 20 4.10 -1.82 23.36
C PHE A 20 2.81 -1.34 22.69
N GLU A 21 2.57 -0.03 22.65
CA GLU A 21 1.42 0.56 21.96
C GLU A 21 1.52 0.35 20.44
N ASP A 22 2.71 0.50 19.85
CA ASP A 22 2.94 0.25 18.41
C ASP A 22 2.70 -1.22 18.04
N ILE A 23 3.14 -2.15 18.89
CA ILE A 23 2.93 -3.59 18.69
C ILE A 23 1.46 -3.95 18.85
N LEU A 24 0.76 -3.34 19.82
CA LEU A 24 -0.68 -3.53 19.99
C LEU A 24 -1.46 -2.96 18.79
N GLY A 25 -1.08 -1.78 18.29
CA GLY A 25 -1.64 -1.21 17.07
C GLY A 25 -1.44 -2.15 15.89
N MET A 26 -0.23 -2.67 15.72
CA MET A 26 0.08 -3.66 14.69
C MET A 26 -0.78 -4.92 14.82
N ALA A 27 -0.82 -5.53 16.01
CA ALA A 27 -1.64 -6.72 16.26
C ALA A 27 -3.13 -6.46 16.07
N SER A 28 -3.61 -5.25 16.37
CA SER A 28 -5.00 -4.84 16.16
C SER A 28 -5.34 -4.76 14.68
N VAL A 29 -4.49 -4.11 13.86
CA VAL A 29 -4.67 -3.97 12.41
C VAL A 29 -4.60 -5.32 11.69
N PHE A 30 -3.63 -6.15 12.06
CA PHE A 30 -3.46 -7.49 11.47
C PHE A 30 -4.42 -8.53 12.05
N SER A 31 -5.23 -8.18 13.05
CA SER A 31 -6.26 -9.07 13.58
C SER A 31 -7.34 -9.37 12.53
N TYR A 32 -7.87 -10.59 12.56
CA TYR A 32 -9.02 -10.96 11.73
C TYR A 32 -10.30 -10.19 12.11
N LEU A 33 -10.34 -9.63 13.33
CA LEU A 33 -11.45 -8.81 13.83
C LEU A 33 -11.35 -7.33 13.42
N ALA A 34 -10.25 -6.92 12.79
CA ALA A 34 -10.06 -5.53 12.40
C ALA A 34 -11.04 -5.14 11.30
N CYS A 35 -11.59 -3.92 11.38
CA CYS A 35 -12.46 -3.38 10.35
C CYS A 35 -11.70 -3.31 9.01
N PRO A 36 -12.32 -3.69 7.88
CA PRO A 36 -11.69 -3.61 6.55
C PRO A 36 -11.12 -2.23 6.25
N THR A 37 -11.84 -1.15 6.56
CA THR A 37 -11.38 0.23 6.40
C THR A 37 -10.09 0.52 7.16
N LEU A 38 -9.91 -0.03 8.36
CA LEU A 38 -8.65 0.14 9.11
C LEU A 38 -7.49 -0.57 8.40
N LYS A 39 -7.72 -1.78 7.87
CA LYS A 39 -6.68 -2.49 7.11
C LYS A 39 -6.30 -1.74 5.84
N ILE A 40 -7.28 -1.18 5.15
CA ILE A 40 -7.09 -0.38 3.94
C ILE A 40 -6.29 0.89 4.26
N GLU A 41 -6.62 1.61 5.34
CA GLU A 41 -5.88 2.81 5.75
C GLU A 41 -4.40 2.51 6.03
N TYR A 42 -4.12 1.42 6.75
CA TYR A 42 -2.74 1.02 7.02
C TYR A 42 -2.03 0.49 5.76
N ALA A 43 -2.72 -0.23 4.89
CA ALA A 43 -2.17 -0.65 3.60
C ALA A 43 -1.79 0.57 2.74
N PHE A 44 -2.65 1.58 2.70
CA PHE A 44 -2.39 2.85 2.02
C PHE A 44 -1.11 3.51 2.54
N ARG A 45 -0.95 3.67 3.86
CA ARG A 45 0.28 4.24 4.47
C ARG A 45 1.53 3.39 4.20
N ILE A 46 1.39 2.07 4.08
CA ILE A 46 2.51 1.18 3.76
C ILE A 46 2.96 1.40 2.30
N TYR A 47 2.01 1.60 1.39
CA TYR A 47 2.24 1.76 -0.05
C TYR A 47 2.66 3.17 -0.47
N ASP A 48 2.20 4.21 0.23
CA ASP A 48 2.62 5.61 0.03
C ASP A 48 4.08 5.77 0.50
N PHE A 49 5.08 5.72 -0.41
CA PHE A 49 6.48 5.77 0.01
C PHE A 49 6.92 7.16 0.46
N ASN A 50 6.41 8.18 -0.22
CA ASN A 50 6.81 9.57 -0.04
C ASN A 50 6.09 10.24 1.16
N ASN A 51 5.04 9.61 1.71
CA ASN A 51 4.14 10.08 2.77
C ASN A 51 3.45 11.40 2.44
N ASP A 52 3.09 11.62 1.18
CA ASP A 52 2.35 12.81 0.75
C ASP A 52 0.82 12.65 0.89
N GLY A 53 0.35 11.47 1.27
CA GLY A 53 -1.06 11.15 1.44
C GLY A 53 -1.77 10.74 0.15
N PHE A 54 -1.01 10.48 -0.91
CA PHE A 54 -1.44 9.99 -2.20
C PHE A 54 -0.55 8.82 -2.62
N ILE A 55 -1.05 7.93 -3.47
CA ILE A 55 -0.23 6.90 -4.10
C ILE A 55 -0.06 7.30 -5.56
N ASP A 56 1.15 7.70 -5.92
CA ASP A 56 1.48 8.06 -7.29
C ASP A 56 1.98 6.85 -8.11
N GLU A 57 2.31 7.10 -9.38
CA GLU A 57 2.87 6.08 -10.27
C GLU A 57 4.19 5.51 -9.71
N GLU A 58 5.05 6.33 -9.11
CA GLU A 58 6.36 5.91 -8.60
C GLU A 58 6.20 4.99 -7.39
N ASP A 59 5.26 5.29 -6.49
CA ASP A 59 4.87 4.45 -5.37
C ASP A 59 4.38 3.10 -5.84
N LEU A 60 3.46 3.06 -6.82
CA LEU A 60 2.95 1.81 -7.39
C LEU A 60 4.06 0.99 -8.05
N GLN A 61 4.93 1.61 -8.83
CA GLN A 61 6.09 0.93 -9.40
C GLN A 61 6.97 0.31 -8.30
N ASN A 62 7.19 1.03 -7.19
CA ASN A 62 7.96 0.54 -6.05
C ASN A 62 7.25 -0.63 -5.35
N VAL A 63 5.93 -0.57 -5.18
CA VAL A 63 5.11 -1.67 -4.64
C VAL A 63 5.20 -2.90 -5.54
N ILE A 64 5.01 -2.72 -6.85
CA ILE A 64 5.07 -3.80 -7.85
C ILE A 64 6.46 -4.44 -7.89
N ARG A 65 7.54 -3.64 -7.92
CA ARG A 65 8.93 -4.13 -7.85
C ARG A 65 9.22 -4.95 -6.59
N ARG A 66 8.53 -4.65 -5.48
CA ARG A 66 8.67 -5.36 -4.20
C ARG A 66 7.83 -6.63 -4.13
N LEU A 67 6.63 -6.64 -4.72
CA LEU A 67 5.77 -7.82 -4.82
C LEU A 67 6.34 -8.83 -5.81
N ILE A 68 6.72 -8.34 -6.98
CA ILE A 68 7.24 -9.13 -8.08
C ILE A 68 8.75 -9.10 -7.96
N ASN A 69 9.27 -10.09 -7.23
CA ASN A 69 10.69 -10.29 -7.00
C ASN A 69 11.48 -10.02 -8.30
N LYS A 70 12.51 -9.15 -8.23
CA LYS A 70 13.25 -8.44 -9.31
C LYS A 70 13.56 -9.16 -10.65
N ASN A 71 13.30 -10.45 -10.78
CA ASN A 71 13.71 -11.28 -11.91
C ASN A 71 12.58 -11.61 -12.89
N ASN A 72 11.34 -11.18 -12.62
CA ASN A 72 10.17 -11.67 -13.38
C ASN A 72 9.54 -10.64 -14.34
N LEU A 73 9.85 -9.35 -14.23
CA LEU A 73 9.30 -8.32 -15.11
C LEU A 73 10.36 -7.31 -15.53
N SER A 74 10.20 -6.80 -16.74
CA SER A 74 10.95 -5.66 -17.26
C SER A 74 10.42 -4.34 -16.69
N GLU A 75 11.26 -3.30 -16.69
CA GLU A 75 10.86 -1.96 -16.23
C GLU A 75 9.66 -1.41 -17.02
N GLU A 76 9.57 -1.73 -18.31
CA GLU A 76 8.43 -1.34 -19.16
C GLU A 76 7.11 -2.02 -18.72
N GLU A 77 7.16 -3.29 -18.31
CA GLU A 77 5.99 -4.00 -17.80
C GLU A 77 5.53 -3.47 -16.44
N ILE A 78 6.49 -3.10 -15.58
CA ILE A 78 6.20 -2.49 -14.27
C ILE A 78 5.48 -1.15 -14.46
N VAL A 79 6.01 -0.31 -15.36
CA VAL A 79 5.40 1.00 -15.71
C VAL A 79 4.01 0.79 -16.31
N SER A 80 3.88 -0.14 -17.26
CA SER A 80 2.59 -0.45 -17.89
C SER A 80 1.54 -0.93 -16.87
N LEU A 81 1.94 -1.80 -15.93
CA LEU A 81 1.06 -2.29 -14.88
C LEU A 81 0.67 -1.19 -13.89
N ALA A 82 1.61 -0.34 -13.49
CA ALA A 82 1.32 0.80 -12.62
C ALA A 82 0.32 1.76 -13.28
N ASN A 83 0.51 2.09 -14.55
CA ASN A 83 -0.42 2.92 -15.32
C ASN A 83 -1.80 2.26 -15.45
N HIS A 84 -1.88 0.97 -15.75
CA HIS A 84 -3.16 0.26 -15.83
C HIS A 84 -3.89 0.23 -14.47
N ILE A 85 -3.17 0.10 -13.36
CA ILE A 85 -3.77 0.16 -12.02
C ILE A 85 -4.31 1.57 -11.76
N LEU A 86 -3.54 2.61 -12.08
CA LEU A 86 -3.99 4.00 -11.98
C LEU A 86 -5.23 4.22 -12.82
N GLU A 87 -5.22 3.89 -14.11
CA GLU A 87 -6.38 4.10 -15.00
C GLU A 87 -7.67 3.40 -14.51
N GLU A 88 -7.56 2.28 -13.79
CA GLU A 88 -8.72 1.56 -13.24
C GLU A 88 -9.20 2.09 -11.88
N ALA A 89 -8.28 2.61 -11.05
CA ALA A 89 -8.55 3.01 -9.68
C ALA A 89 -8.73 4.54 -9.51
N ASP A 90 -8.06 5.33 -10.34
CA ASP A 90 -8.11 6.79 -10.41
C ASP A 90 -9.45 7.21 -11.05
N LEU A 91 -10.33 7.80 -10.24
CA LEU A 91 -11.68 8.17 -10.67
C LEU A 91 -11.73 9.62 -11.14
N ASP A 92 -10.84 10.48 -10.65
CA ASP A 92 -10.81 11.90 -10.96
C ASP A 92 -9.74 12.30 -12.01
N ASN A 93 -8.93 11.33 -12.45
CA ASN A 93 -7.87 11.44 -13.44
C ASN A 93 -6.74 12.40 -13.04
N ASP A 94 -6.46 12.54 -11.74
CA ASP A 94 -5.35 13.34 -11.23
C ASP A 94 -3.98 12.63 -11.31
N ARG A 95 -3.96 11.36 -11.74
CA ARG A 95 -2.80 10.44 -11.81
C ARG A 95 -2.21 10.07 -10.45
N MET A 96 -3.00 10.23 -9.40
CA MET A 96 -2.67 9.84 -8.05
C MET A 96 -3.86 9.05 -7.49
N LEU A 97 -3.64 8.25 -6.45
CA LEU A 97 -4.74 7.61 -5.74
C LEU A 97 -4.88 8.24 -4.38
N SER A 98 -6.01 8.89 -4.16
CA SER A 98 -6.43 9.29 -2.83
C SER A 98 -6.83 8.07 -1.98
N LEU A 99 -6.84 8.23 -0.66
CA LEU A 99 -7.31 7.16 0.26
C LEU A 99 -8.71 6.65 -0.11
N ALA A 100 -9.60 7.54 -0.57
CA ALA A 100 -10.97 7.20 -0.93
C ALA A 100 -11.03 6.33 -2.19
N GLU A 101 -10.23 6.64 -3.20
CA GLU A 101 -10.12 5.86 -4.44
C GLU A 101 -9.46 4.52 -4.19
N PHE A 102 -8.42 4.50 -3.37
CA PHE A 102 -7.77 3.27 -2.94
C PHE A 102 -8.74 2.36 -2.17
N GLU A 103 -9.53 2.91 -1.24
CA GLU A 103 -10.58 2.15 -0.54
C GLU A 103 -11.62 1.61 -1.52
N HIS A 104 -12.08 2.42 -2.45
CA HIS A 104 -13.03 1.99 -3.48
C HIS A 104 -12.46 0.87 -4.36
N ALA A 105 -11.21 0.98 -4.81
CA ALA A 105 -10.52 -0.02 -5.62
C ALA A 105 -10.35 -1.36 -4.86
N MET A 106 -9.98 -1.28 -3.58
CA MET A 106 -9.81 -2.46 -2.71
C MET A 106 -11.14 -3.16 -2.41
N ILE A 107 -12.24 -2.42 -2.22
CA ILE A 107 -13.58 -3.02 -2.03
C ILE A 107 -14.07 -3.67 -3.32
N LYS A 108 -13.76 -3.09 -4.48
CA LYS A 108 -14.16 -3.59 -5.80
C LYS A 108 -13.38 -4.86 -6.20
N SER A 109 -12.20 -5.08 -5.60
CA SER A 109 -11.34 -6.25 -5.85
C SER A 109 -11.30 -7.20 -4.64
N PRO A 110 -12.27 -8.12 -4.49
CA PRO A 110 -12.38 -9.00 -3.33
C PRO A 110 -11.20 -9.97 -3.17
N ASP A 111 -10.37 -10.18 -4.19
CA ASP A 111 -9.13 -10.98 -4.10
C ASP A 111 -8.08 -10.39 -3.13
N PHE A 112 -8.22 -9.12 -2.74
CA PHE A 112 -7.32 -8.45 -1.80
C PHE A 112 -7.76 -8.51 -0.32
N LEU A 113 -8.97 -8.98 -0.01
CA LEU A 113 -9.55 -8.93 1.35
C LEU A 113 -9.52 -10.25 2.12
#